data_AF-A0A7V2TZH1-F1
#
_entry.id   AF-A0A7V2TZH1-F1
#
_cell.length_a   1.000
_cell.length_b   1.000
_cell.length_c   1.000
_cell.angle_alpha   90.00
_cell.angle_beta   90.00
_cell.angle_gamma   90.00
#
_symmetry.space_group_name_H-M   'P 1'
#
loop_
_entity.id
_entity.type
_entity.pdbx_description
1 polymer ?
#
loop_
_entity_poly.entity_id
_entity_poly.type
_entity_poly.pdbx_seq_one_letter_code
_entity_poly.pdbx_strand_id
1 'polypeptide(L)'
;MGLSLVIWGSSDFTVRLLDGLEARGRTPAGVVTVSDRPAGRGLKKRPTPVSRWAEARKDVKLLKMVDPRDPGELERVRSLGGDTGIIASFGRILPPGYLRIYPLGFMNVHPSLLPDLRGAAPIQRAIMWGYGRTGVTLASAVSCIAGRLPPRPMPGTTSFFRYSTNSRRSSATAARQRS
;
A
#
# COMPACT_ATOMS: atom_id res chain seq x y z
N MET A 1 8.44 -18.45 14.09
CA MET A 1 7.51 -18.19 12.96
C MET A 1 7.73 -16.77 12.46
N GLY A 2 7.73 -16.56 11.14
CA GLY A 2 7.87 -15.24 10.53
C GLY A 2 6.51 -14.53 10.40
N LEU A 3 6.54 -13.19 10.31
CA LEU A 3 5.36 -12.36 10.13
C LEU A 3 4.68 -12.60 8.78
N SER A 4 3.40 -12.97 8.80
CA SER A 4 2.55 -13.20 7.62
C SER A 4 1.86 -11.90 7.18
N LEU A 5 2.13 -11.47 5.95
CA LEU A 5 1.66 -10.20 5.41
C LEU A 5 0.59 -10.41 4.32
N VAL A 6 -0.46 -9.60 4.35
CA VAL A 6 -1.39 -9.45 3.22
C VAL A 6 -1.23 -8.07 2.61
N ILE A 7 -0.96 -7.99 1.31
CA ILE A 7 -0.73 -6.71 0.63
C ILE A 7 -1.99 -6.24 -0.09
N TRP A 8 -2.40 -5.01 0.17
CA TRP A 8 -3.60 -4.38 -0.37
C TRP A 8 -3.20 -3.26 -1.32
N GLY A 9 -3.50 -3.41 -2.61
CA GLY A 9 -3.13 -2.39 -3.58
C GLY A 9 -3.52 -2.75 -5.01
N SER A 10 -3.51 -1.74 -5.87
CA SER A 10 -4.00 -1.87 -7.25
C SER A 10 -3.10 -1.20 -8.29
N SER A 11 -1.95 -0.64 -7.89
CA SER A 11 -1.14 0.23 -8.77
C SER A 11 0.30 -0.27 -8.90
N ASP A 12 1.05 0.27 -9.85
CA ASP A 12 2.48 0.01 -9.99
C ASP A 12 3.29 0.37 -8.73
N PHE A 13 2.83 1.35 -7.95
CA PHE A 13 3.46 1.67 -6.65
C PHE A 13 3.42 0.48 -5.69
N THR A 14 2.31 -0.25 -5.66
CA THR A 14 2.16 -1.48 -4.87
C THR A 14 3.06 -2.58 -5.41
N VAL A 15 3.21 -2.70 -6.74
CA VAL A 15 4.10 -3.68 -7.36
C VAL A 15 5.55 -3.45 -6.94
N ARG A 16 6.02 -2.20 -6.86
CA ARG A 16 7.37 -1.90 -6.35
C ARG A 16 7.59 -2.34 -4.91
N LEU A 17 6.57 -2.25 -4.06
CA LEU A 17 6.61 -2.78 -2.70
C LEU A 17 6.74 -4.31 -2.71
N LEU A 18 5.94 -4.98 -3.54
CA LEU A 18 5.93 -6.43 -3.69
C LEU A 18 7.27 -6.98 -4.21
N ASP A 19 7.82 -6.37 -5.27
CA ASP A 19 9.15 -6.71 -5.80
C ASP A 19 10.25 -6.55 -4.73
N GLY A 20 10.17 -5.48 -3.92
CA GLY A 20 11.10 -5.25 -2.83
C GLY A 20 11.03 -6.28 -1.69
N LEU A 21 9.84 -6.84 -1.43
CA LEU A 21 9.66 -7.94 -0.49
C LEU A 21 10.27 -9.24 -1.03
N GLU A 22 9.97 -9.56 -2.29
CA GLU A 22 10.46 -10.77 -2.95
C GLU A 22 11.98 -10.77 -3.08
N ALA A 23 12.60 -9.62 -3.43
CA ALA A 23 14.05 -9.46 -3.47
C ALA A 23 14.73 -9.70 -2.10
N ARG A 24 13.98 -9.64 -1.00
CA ARG A 24 14.43 -9.96 0.36
C ARG A 24 14.05 -11.37 0.80
N GLY A 25 13.60 -12.22 -0.12
CA GLY A 25 13.15 -13.58 0.15
C GLY A 25 11.85 -13.65 0.95
N ARG A 26 11.01 -12.62 0.87
CA ARG A 26 9.71 -12.57 1.58
C ARG A 26 8.57 -12.55 0.59
N THR A 27 7.69 -13.54 0.69
CA THR A 27 6.47 -13.63 -0.12
C THR A 27 5.26 -13.33 0.78
N PRO A 28 4.33 -12.47 0.37
CA PRO A 28 3.11 -12.24 1.14
C PRO A 28 2.20 -13.48 1.10
N ALA A 29 1.43 -13.71 2.16
CA ALA A 29 0.46 -14.80 2.23
C ALA A 29 -0.71 -14.61 1.25
N GLY A 30 -0.99 -13.36 0.87
CA GLY A 30 -1.94 -13.03 -0.16
C GLY A 30 -1.88 -11.57 -0.56
N VAL A 31 -2.57 -11.27 -1.66
CA VAL A 31 -2.77 -9.90 -2.12
C VAL A 31 -4.25 -9.64 -2.37
N VAL A 32 -4.68 -8.42 -2.04
CA VAL A 32 -6.01 -7.91 -2.29
C VAL A 32 -5.90 -6.73 -3.24
N THR A 33 -6.51 -6.85 -4.41
CA THR A 33 -6.60 -5.79 -5.43
C THR A 33 -8.06 -5.48 -5.72
N VAL A 34 -8.35 -4.28 -6.23
CA VAL A 34 -9.69 -4.02 -6.80
C VAL A 34 -9.92 -4.90 -8.02
N SER A 35 -11.20 -5.22 -8.27
CA SER A 35 -11.62 -5.95 -9.47
C SER A 35 -11.25 -5.22 -10.76
N ASP A 36 -11.06 -6.00 -11.83
CA ASP A 36 -10.68 -5.50 -13.15
C ASP A 36 -11.72 -4.49 -13.65
N ARG A 37 -11.28 -3.27 -13.94
CA ARG A 37 -12.14 -2.21 -14.47
C ARG A 37 -11.89 -1.98 -15.96
N PRO A 38 -12.91 -1.54 -16.71
CA PRO A 38 -12.73 -0.98 -18.05
C PRO A 38 -11.68 0.13 -18.04
N ALA A 39 -10.67 0.05 -18.90
CA ALA A 39 -9.62 1.07 -18.97
C ALA A 39 -9.08 1.25 -20.40
N GLY A 40 -8.72 2.49 -20.75
CA GLY A 40 -8.19 2.86 -22.07
C GLY A 40 -9.26 2.95 -23.16
N ARG A 41 -8.81 3.18 -24.41
CA ARG A 41 -9.68 3.25 -25.59
C ARG A 41 -10.32 1.87 -25.84
N GLY A 42 -11.65 1.82 -25.93
CA GLY A 42 -12.40 0.58 -26.15
C GLY A 42 -12.81 -0.17 -24.87
N LEU A 43 -12.56 0.38 -23.67
CA LEU A 43 -13.14 -0.07 -22.39
C LEU A 43 -13.00 -1.57 -22.07
N LYS A 44 -11.98 -2.24 -22.60
CA LYS A 44 -11.71 -3.64 -22.27
C LYS A 44 -11.32 -3.74 -20.78
N LYS A 45 -11.84 -4.76 -20.08
CA LYS A 45 -11.43 -5.07 -18.70
C LYS A 45 -9.93 -5.38 -18.72
N ARG A 46 -9.17 -4.67 -17.89
CA ARG A 46 -7.73 -4.90 -17.74
C ARG A 46 -7.42 -5.30 -16.30
N PRO A 47 -6.65 -6.38 -16.10
CA PRO A 47 -6.17 -6.72 -14.77
C PRO A 47 -5.25 -5.63 -14.25
N THR A 48 -5.35 -5.37 -12.95
CA THR A 48 -4.49 -4.41 -12.27
C THR A 48 -3.03 -4.88 -12.32
N PRO A 49 -2.05 -3.96 -12.21
CA PRO A 49 -0.63 -4.34 -12.07
C PRO A 49 -0.39 -5.38 -10.96
N VAL A 50 -1.08 -5.24 -9.82
CA VAL A 50 -0.99 -6.17 -8.68
C VAL A 50 -1.61 -7.53 -9.00
N SER A 51 -2.74 -7.55 -9.71
CA SER A 51 -3.35 -8.79 -10.20
C SER A 51 -2.38 -9.58 -11.06
N ARG A 52 -1.74 -8.92 -12.04
CA ARG A 52 -0.77 -9.56 -12.93
C ARG A 52 0.45 -10.06 -12.15
N TRP A 53 0.92 -9.28 -11.20
CA TRP A 53 2.04 -9.65 -10.34
C TRP A 53 1.72 -10.93 -9.54
N ALA A 54 0.52 -11.03 -8.98
CA ALA A 54 0.10 -12.20 -8.22
C ALA A 54 -0.17 -13.42 -9.10
N GLU A 55 -0.84 -13.24 -10.25
CA GLU A 55 -1.09 -14.30 -11.22
C GLU A 55 0.21 -14.95 -11.75
N ALA A 56 1.32 -14.21 -11.76
CA ALA A 56 2.63 -14.73 -12.14
C ALA A 56 3.30 -15.60 -11.05
N ARG A 57 2.71 -15.74 -9.85
CA ARG A 57 3.30 -16.44 -8.69
C ARG A 57 2.37 -17.53 -8.18
N LYS A 58 2.91 -18.73 -7.97
CA LYS A 58 2.13 -19.91 -7.54
C LYS A 58 1.73 -19.86 -6.06
N ASP A 59 2.54 -19.22 -5.23
CA ASP A 59 2.38 -19.27 -3.76
C ASP A 59 1.67 -18.05 -3.17
N VAL A 60 1.08 -17.20 -4.02
CA VAL A 60 0.39 -15.97 -3.60
C VAL A 60 -1.10 -16.10 -3.85
N LYS A 61 -1.89 -16.09 -2.77
CA LYS A 61 -3.37 -16.02 -2.89
C LYS A 61 -3.78 -14.65 -3.45
N LEU A 62 -4.55 -14.63 -4.53
CA LEU A 62 -5.08 -13.41 -5.13
C LEU A 62 -6.57 -13.26 -4.83
N LEU A 63 -6.95 -12.13 -4.22
CA LEU A 63 -8.35 -11.71 -4.06
C LEU A 63 -8.61 -10.43 -4.85
N LYS A 64 -9.58 -10.49 -5.77
CA LYS A 64 -10.09 -9.34 -6.52
C LYS A 64 -11.39 -8.87 -5.88
N MET A 65 -11.33 -7.75 -5.15
CA MET A 65 -12.47 -7.20 -4.42
C MET A 65 -13.32 -6.32 -5.33
N VAL A 66 -14.62 -6.62 -5.44
CA VAL A 66 -15.55 -5.84 -6.24
C VAL A 66 -16.04 -4.61 -5.47
N ASP A 67 -16.62 -4.85 -4.29
CA ASP A 67 -17.17 -3.82 -3.40
C ASP A 67 -16.77 -4.09 -1.94
N PRO A 68 -16.02 -3.20 -1.28
CA PRO A 68 -15.68 -3.39 0.13
C PRO A 68 -16.91 -3.34 1.05
N ARG A 69 -18.07 -2.85 0.62
CA ARG A 69 -19.28 -2.80 1.47
C ARG A 69 -20.06 -4.11 1.50
N ASP A 70 -19.76 -5.04 0.60
CA ASP A 70 -20.38 -6.35 0.58
C ASP A 70 -19.86 -7.20 1.77
N PRO A 71 -20.75 -7.67 2.67
CA PRO A 71 -20.35 -8.56 3.77
C PRO A 71 -19.67 -9.85 3.30
N GLY A 72 -20.02 -10.37 2.11
CA GLY A 72 -19.39 -11.56 1.55
C GLY A 72 -17.92 -11.35 1.19
N GLU A 73 -17.55 -10.14 0.75
CA GLU A 73 -16.15 -9.77 0.48
C GLU A 73 -15.33 -9.70 1.77
N LEU A 74 -15.93 -9.26 2.88
CA LEU A 74 -15.25 -9.22 4.18
C LEU A 74 -14.85 -10.64 4.64
N GLU A 75 -15.76 -11.61 4.52
CA GLU A 75 -15.47 -13.00 4.88
C GLU A 75 -14.44 -13.66 3.97
N ARG A 76 -14.49 -13.38 2.66
CA ARG A 76 -13.48 -13.84 1.70
C ARG A 76 -12.09 -13.32 2.01
N VAL A 77 -11.99 -12.08 2.50
CA VAL A 77 -10.71 -11.50 2.91
C VAL A 77 -10.25 -12.10 4.24
N ARG A 78 -11.15 -12.32 5.21
CA ARG A 78 -10.80 -12.97 6.48
C ARG A 78 -10.20 -14.35 6.27
N SER A 79 -10.70 -15.13 5.31
CA SER A 79 -10.19 -16.48 5.02
C SER A 79 -8.80 -16.50 4.38
N LEU A 80 -8.27 -15.36 3.88
CA LEU A 80 -6.87 -15.28 3.47
C LEU A 80 -5.91 -15.51 4.64
N GLY A 81 -6.33 -15.11 5.85
CA GLY A 81 -5.48 -15.07 7.05
C GLY A 81 -4.41 -13.98 6.97
N GLY A 82 -3.49 -13.97 7.93
CA GLY A 82 -2.37 -13.03 8.01
C GLY A 82 -2.30 -12.30 9.35
N ASP A 83 -1.11 -11.83 9.70
CA ASP A 83 -0.87 -11.13 10.96
C ASP A 83 -1.15 -9.62 10.82
N THR A 84 -0.86 -9.04 9.64
CA THR A 84 -1.10 -7.63 9.33
C THR A 84 -1.41 -7.40 7.85
N GLY A 85 -2.19 -6.35 7.58
CA GLY A 85 -2.47 -5.86 6.23
C GLY A 85 -1.64 -4.64 5.89
N ILE A 86 -0.96 -4.64 4.74
CA ILE A 86 -0.22 -3.48 4.24
C ILE A 86 -0.98 -2.84 3.08
N ILE A 87 -1.54 -1.65 3.28
CA ILE A 87 -2.27 -0.88 2.26
C ILE A 87 -1.32 0.07 1.54
N ALA A 88 -1.18 -0.12 0.23
CA ALA A 88 -0.45 0.78 -0.66
C ALA A 88 -1.30 1.00 -1.92
N SER A 89 -1.85 2.19 -2.11
CA SER A 89 -2.61 2.57 -3.32
C SER A 89 -3.73 1.59 -3.70
N PHE A 90 -4.58 1.21 -2.74
CA PHE A 90 -5.73 0.32 -2.97
C PHE A 90 -6.85 0.99 -3.77
N GLY A 91 -7.08 2.29 -3.54
CA GLY A 91 -8.06 3.09 -4.29
C GLY A 91 -9.52 2.89 -3.87
N ARG A 92 -9.76 2.26 -2.71
CA ARG A 92 -11.08 2.17 -2.06
C ARG A 92 -10.95 2.54 -0.58
N ILE A 93 -11.99 3.17 -0.05
CA ILE A 93 -12.16 3.39 1.38
C ILE A 93 -12.66 2.09 1.99
N LEU A 94 -11.97 1.59 3.03
CA LEU A 94 -12.37 0.39 3.74
C LEU A 94 -13.37 0.73 4.85
N PRO A 95 -14.52 0.04 4.93
CA PRO A 95 -15.42 0.14 6.07
C PRO A 95 -14.74 -0.29 7.38
N PRO A 96 -15.23 0.16 8.56
CA PRO A 96 -14.66 -0.17 9.85
C PRO A 96 -14.50 -1.68 10.12
N GLY A 97 -15.39 -2.52 9.56
CA GLY A 97 -15.33 -3.97 9.69
C GLY A 97 -14.03 -4.61 9.21
N TYR A 98 -13.33 -3.98 8.25
CA TYR A 98 -12.04 -4.45 7.78
C TYR A 98 -10.94 -4.17 8.79
N LEU A 99 -10.97 -3.05 9.50
CA LEU A 99 -9.84 -2.58 10.34
C LEU A 99 -9.43 -3.57 11.44
N ARG A 100 -10.30 -4.54 11.75
CA ARG A 100 -10.12 -5.55 12.79
C ARG A 100 -9.87 -6.96 12.27
N ILE A 101 -9.71 -7.15 10.96
CA ILE A 101 -9.53 -8.51 10.39
C ILE A 101 -8.15 -9.10 10.65
N TYR A 102 -7.15 -8.25 10.90
CA TYR A 102 -5.78 -8.67 11.18
C TYR A 102 -5.42 -8.42 12.64
N PRO A 103 -4.78 -9.38 13.34
CA PRO A 103 -4.41 -9.23 14.75
C PRO A 103 -3.56 -7.98 15.05
N LEU A 104 -2.62 -7.65 14.15
CA LEU A 104 -1.75 -6.47 14.28
C LEU A 104 -2.31 -5.25 13.54
N GLY A 105 -3.54 -5.35 13.03
CA GLY A 105 -4.19 -4.30 12.27
C GLY A 105 -3.52 -4.03 10.92
N PHE A 106 -3.64 -2.79 10.46
CA PHE A 106 -3.21 -2.36 9.14
C PHE A 106 -2.11 -1.31 9.22
N MET A 107 -1.19 -1.38 8.27
CA MET A 107 -0.21 -0.34 7.98
C MET A 107 -0.49 0.26 6.61
N ASN A 108 -0.46 1.58 6.51
CA ASN A 108 -0.59 2.31 5.26
C ASN A 108 0.77 2.82 4.79
N VAL A 109 1.10 2.53 3.54
CA VAL A 109 2.27 3.04 2.83
C VAL A 109 1.85 4.29 2.07
N HIS A 110 2.14 5.46 2.62
CA HIS A 110 1.78 6.74 2.02
C HIS A 110 2.98 7.33 1.26
N PRO A 111 2.88 7.64 -0.05
CA PRO A 111 4.00 8.17 -0.84
C PRO A 111 4.25 9.67 -0.63
N SER A 112 4.25 10.11 0.63
CA SER A 112 4.75 11.42 1.05
C SER A 112 5.37 11.34 2.45
N LEU A 113 6.09 12.39 2.82
CA LEU A 113 6.52 12.62 4.20
C LEU A 113 5.36 13.24 4.98
N LEU A 114 4.49 12.41 5.54
CA LEU A 114 3.38 12.88 6.39
C LEU A 114 3.91 13.77 7.55
N PRO A 115 3.18 14.84 7.94
CA PRO A 115 1.80 15.15 7.56
C PRO A 115 1.62 15.84 6.19
N ASP A 116 2.69 16.10 5.44
CA ASP A 116 2.62 16.82 4.16
C ASP A 116 2.00 15.97 3.04
N LEU A 117 1.40 16.67 2.06
CA LEU A 117 0.89 16.11 0.80
C LEU A 117 -0.08 14.93 0.97
N ARG A 118 -0.99 14.98 1.96
CA ARG A 118 -2.04 13.96 2.13
C ARG A 118 -2.91 13.81 0.88
N GLY A 119 -3.53 12.64 0.75
CA GLY A 119 -4.61 12.40 -0.19
C GLY A 119 -4.18 11.58 -1.40
N ALA A 120 -4.90 11.75 -2.50
CA ALA A 120 -4.89 10.78 -3.60
C ALA A 120 -3.68 10.85 -4.56
N ALA A 121 -2.91 11.96 -4.56
CA ALA A 121 -1.85 12.20 -5.55
C ALA A 121 -0.60 12.90 -4.96
N PRO A 122 0.02 12.35 -3.90
CA PRO A 122 1.16 12.99 -3.23
C PRO A 122 2.38 13.16 -4.14
N ILE A 123 2.68 12.16 -4.98
CA ILE A 123 3.85 12.17 -5.87
C ILE A 123 3.72 13.30 -6.89
N GLN A 124 2.58 13.39 -7.54
CA GLN A 124 2.29 14.40 -8.56
C GLN A 124 2.31 15.79 -7.95
N ARG A 125 1.73 15.97 -6.75
CA ARG A 125 1.74 17.26 -6.04
C ARG A 125 3.14 17.69 -5.63
N ALA A 126 3.98 16.77 -5.15
CA ALA A 126 5.38 17.08 -4.83
C ALA A 126 6.12 17.65 -6.05
N ILE A 127 5.95 17.03 -7.22
CA ILE A 127 6.56 17.48 -8.48
C ILE A 127 6.01 18.84 -8.89
N MET A 128 4.68 18.98 -8.93
CA MET A 128 4.01 20.21 -9.36
C MET A 128 4.35 21.42 -8.49
N TRP A 129 4.53 21.22 -7.18
CA TRP A 129 4.90 22.29 -6.25
C TRP A 129 6.42 22.47 -6.09
N GLY A 130 7.22 21.78 -6.89
CA GLY A 130 8.68 21.96 -6.89
C GLY A 130 9.36 21.49 -5.60
N TYR A 131 8.80 20.50 -4.89
CA TYR A 131 9.47 19.93 -3.72
C TYR A 131 10.81 19.34 -4.12
N GLY A 132 11.91 19.88 -3.60
CA GLY A 132 13.25 19.34 -3.86
C GLY A 132 13.47 17.95 -3.25
N ARG A 133 12.60 17.54 -2.32
CA ARG A 133 12.66 16.26 -1.60
C ARG A 133 11.26 15.77 -1.24
N THR A 134 11.05 14.46 -1.39
CA THR A 134 9.86 13.74 -0.88
C THR A 134 10.27 12.36 -0.35
N GLY A 135 9.32 11.53 0.04
CA GLY A 135 9.59 10.21 0.62
C GLY A 135 8.34 9.37 0.82
N VAL A 136 8.47 8.32 1.63
CA VAL A 136 7.36 7.42 1.97
C VAL A 136 7.22 7.37 3.50
N THR A 137 5.99 7.41 3.99
CA THR A 137 5.68 7.18 5.40
C THR A 137 4.88 5.89 5.57
N LEU A 138 5.31 5.05 6.52
CA LEU A 138 4.51 3.96 7.04
C LEU A 138 3.73 4.44 8.26
N ALA A 139 2.39 4.38 8.19
CA ALA A 139 1.50 4.83 9.25
C ALA A 139 0.51 3.73 9.65
N SER A 140 0.22 3.60 10.95
CA SER A 140 -0.85 2.69 11.40
C SER A 140 -2.22 3.20 10.91
N ALA A 141 -2.97 2.31 10.24
CA ALA A 141 -4.18 2.68 9.51
C ALA A 141 -5.39 2.99 10.40
N VAL A 142 -5.26 2.84 11.73
CA VAL A 142 -6.29 3.26 12.71
C VAL A 142 -6.56 4.78 12.61
N SER A 143 -5.67 5.57 12.01
CA SER A 143 -5.79 7.03 11.91
C SER A 143 -6.01 7.61 10.50
N CYS A 144 -5.78 6.85 9.42
CA CYS A 144 -5.74 7.45 8.07
C CYS A 144 -7.08 7.45 7.32
N ILE A 145 -8.00 6.52 7.61
CA ILE A 145 -9.23 6.34 6.82
C ILE A 145 -10.29 7.42 7.10
N ALA A 146 -10.18 8.16 8.21
CA ALA A 146 -11.08 9.26 8.56
C ALA A 146 -10.51 10.67 8.24
N GLY A 147 -9.39 10.77 7.52
CA GLY A 147 -8.73 12.06 7.27
C GLY A 147 -8.07 12.71 8.51
N ARG A 148 -8.14 12.06 9.68
CA ARG A 148 -7.56 12.53 10.95
C ARG A 148 -6.42 11.62 11.40
N LEU A 149 -5.22 11.79 10.82
CA LEU A 149 -4.01 11.46 11.60
C LEU A 149 -3.97 12.37 12.83
N PRO A 150 -3.55 11.86 14.00
CA PRO A 150 -3.27 12.69 15.15
C PRO A 150 -2.31 13.84 14.77
N PRO A 151 -2.37 14.99 15.46
CA PRO A 151 -1.53 16.16 15.18
C PRO A 151 -0.02 15.90 15.34
N ARG A 152 0.36 14.73 15.85
CA ARG A 152 1.74 14.26 15.96
C ARG A 152 1.87 12.87 15.36
N PRO A 153 3.02 12.52 14.75
CA PRO A 153 3.30 11.13 14.39
C PRO A 153 3.10 10.24 15.63
N MET A 154 2.32 9.18 15.49
CA MET A 154 2.20 8.20 16.58
C MET A 154 3.58 7.58 16.84
N PRO A 155 3.92 7.21 18.09
CA PRO A 155 5.08 6.37 18.37
C PRO A 155 5.04 5.15 17.43
N GLY A 156 6.09 4.95 16.62
CA GLY A 156 6.15 3.89 15.60
C GLY A 156 5.86 4.33 14.16
N THR A 157 5.48 5.59 13.92
CA THR A 157 5.44 6.15 12.55
C THR A 157 6.88 6.30 12.07
N THR A 158 7.30 5.45 11.13
CA THR A 158 8.64 5.55 10.56
C THR A 158 8.54 6.02 9.12
N SER A 159 9.08 7.20 8.85
CA SER A 159 9.30 7.66 7.48
C SER A 159 10.55 6.98 6.94
N PHE A 160 10.38 6.16 5.92
CA PHE A 160 11.48 5.49 5.24
C PHE A 160 11.57 5.99 3.80
N PHE A 161 12.80 6.24 3.37
CA PHE A 161 13.24 6.68 2.03
C PHE A 161 13.14 8.18 1.72
N ARG A 162 14.29 8.72 1.28
CA ARG A 162 14.43 9.99 0.58
C ARG A 162 14.36 9.72 -0.92
N TYR A 163 13.46 10.41 -1.62
CA TYR A 163 13.56 10.61 -3.06
C TYR A 163 14.01 12.05 -3.32
N SER A 164 15.09 12.21 -4.08
CA SER A 164 15.42 13.50 -4.69
C SER A 164 14.66 13.58 -6.02
N THR A 165 13.95 14.69 -6.21
CA THR A 165 13.28 15.02 -7.48
C THR A 165 14.26 15.57 -8.52
N ASN A 166 15.54 15.73 -8.16
CA ASN A 166 16.55 16.25 -9.07
C ASN A 166 17.14 15.11 -9.92
N SER A 167 17.15 15.31 -11.23
CA SER A 167 17.33 14.31 -12.30
C SER A 167 18.71 13.65 -12.41
N ARG A 168 19.50 13.54 -11.33
CA ARG A 168 20.81 12.87 -11.35
C ARG A 168 21.02 12.03 -10.09
N ARG A 169 21.07 10.71 -10.29
CA ARG A 169 21.40 9.60 -9.37
C ARG A 169 20.25 9.05 -8.51
N SER A 170 19.60 8.05 -9.07
CA SER A 170 18.89 6.98 -8.38
C SER A 170 19.89 6.06 -7.65
N SER A 171 20.19 6.36 -6.39
CA SER A 171 20.85 5.41 -5.49
C SER A 171 20.15 5.38 -4.13
N ALA A 172 19.48 4.26 -3.85
CA ALA A 172 18.84 3.99 -2.57
C ALA A 172 19.90 3.96 -1.46
N THR A 173 19.91 4.98 -0.59
CA THR A 173 20.77 4.98 0.61
C THR A 173 19.87 4.96 1.83
N ALA A 174 19.91 3.86 2.59
CA ALA A 174 19.22 3.74 3.87
C ALA A 174 19.91 4.66 4.89
N ALA A 175 19.21 5.69 5.36
CA ALA A 175 19.72 6.52 6.45
C ALA A 175 19.58 5.75 7.77
N ARG A 176 20.71 5.33 8.35
CA ARG A 176 20.79 4.87 9.74
C ARG A 176 20.37 6.02 10.66
N GLN A 177 19.35 5.80 11.49
CA GLN A 177 19.07 6.67 12.63
C GLN A 177 20.18 6.42 13.68
N ARG A 178 20.85 7.50 14.12
CA ARG A 178 21.65 7.47 15.34
C ARG A 178 20.70 7.69 16.51
N SER A 179 20.95 6.91 17.56
CA SER A 179 20.24 6.81 18.84
C SER A 179 20.07 8.13 19.55
#